data_AF-A0A2N1Q910-F1
#
_entry.id   AF-A0A2N1Q910-F1
#
_cell.length_a   1.000
_cell.length_b   1.000
_cell.length_c   1.000
_cell.angle_alpha   90.00
_cell.angle_beta   90.00
_cell.angle_gamma   90.00
#
_symmetry.space_group_name_H-M   'P 1'
#
loop_
_entity.id
_entity.type
_entity.pdbx_description
1 polymer ?
#
loop_
_entity_poly.entity_id
_entity_poly.type
_entity_poly.pdbx_seq_one_letter_code
_entity_poly.pdbx_strand_id
1 'polypeptide(L)'
;MKFLFKVIVIPILSIIAIPAIFLALTYKDVAIPIDDFQGDGTVTLTSMISDEVDTFLDTNDVDSTVGLHLTQQDANGMLKTAFLSQNPNYLSDTATDDEKNYVMKEDLYGYQGSWIRFKDENIVEIESGIHVFVSGFTYKTAVLLSFTLSADTEEIVLTLDKLNIGSLPLAWTFGTADWAVKQITGKDIQEMIDGQLNGLATFDADKREIILDVETLVTNSLQDEQSAALLNSLMQFISQNDLLDISFTDGEFSVDLALGKLKDDAAPFMLTTAEKIVDDAQLQSIMESKASSLIFSTLTTTDYPFIEFKQYNLSRMFEYFMRDPLVSAADSDGIIHQTMMFEDAYRITAYIPYVTIVDGVFKVNIPMWIEDVADPLKNFKTIIKITATPELNGSDLRIVLNELNAGEVSLSQEHIANVLSMLGDDGLIVDGAFVIAGFDEQMSQAGMGLQSVSVVGNRLRIFVELNDTIALGDIQDAVNDVLDAVVDNPDYSPELNTALNDVIDSLANPTGDPQAAIDDLLDVMDELTDEEQAEVYQDLIDAFGDTDIDYEDMLGLLP
;
A
#
# COMPACT_ATOMS: atom_id res chain seq x y z
N MET A 1 -80.16 -21.07 -16.09
CA MET A 1 -78.85 -21.20 -16.76
C MET A 1 -77.79 -20.22 -16.25
N LYS A 2 -77.99 -18.88 -16.28
CA LYS A 2 -76.97 -17.92 -15.77
C LYS A 2 -76.58 -18.10 -14.28
N PHE A 3 -77.53 -18.49 -13.43
CA PHE A 3 -77.28 -18.76 -12.00
C PHE A 3 -76.48 -20.04 -11.77
N LEU A 4 -76.84 -21.14 -12.43
CA LEU A 4 -76.10 -22.41 -12.40
C LEU A 4 -74.68 -22.29 -12.97
N PHE A 5 -74.50 -21.47 -14.01
CA PHE A 5 -73.19 -21.17 -14.58
C PHE A 5 -72.31 -20.40 -13.58
N LYS A 6 -72.84 -19.39 -12.91
CA LYS A 6 -72.09 -18.61 -11.90
C LYS A 6 -71.77 -19.39 -10.62
N VAL A 7 -72.65 -20.29 -10.18
CA VAL A 7 -72.52 -20.95 -8.87
C VAL A 7 -71.84 -22.31 -8.94
N ILE A 8 -71.89 -23.00 -10.08
CA ILE A 8 -71.29 -24.34 -10.25
C ILE A 8 -70.18 -24.33 -11.30
N VAL A 9 -70.44 -23.73 -12.47
CA VAL A 9 -69.47 -23.77 -13.58
C VAL A 9 -68.26 -22.85 -13.32
N ILE A 10 -68.46 -21.65 -12.77
CA ILE A 10 -67.33 -20.76 -12.44
C ILE A 10 -66.42 -21.38 -11.36
N PRO A 11 -66.90 -21.91 -10.23
CA PRO A 11 -66.01 -22.55 -9.25
C PRO A 11 -65.27 -23.78 -9.80
N ILE A 12 -65.94 -24.63 -10.59
CA ILE A 12 -65.28 -25.79 -11.23
C ILE A 12 -64.25 -25.31 -12.26
N LEU A 13 -64.58 -24.30 -13.08
CA LEU A 13 -63.63 -23.69 -14.00
C LEU A 13 -62.48 -23.03 -13.25
N SER A 14 -62.70 -22.39 -12.10
CA SER A 14 -61.63 -21.80 -11.28
C SER A 14 -60.74 -22.89 -10.67
N ILE A 15 -61.30 -24.01 -10.20
CA ILE A 15 -60.54 -25.15 -9.66
C ILE A 15 -59.63 -25.77 -10.73
N ILE A 16 -60.03 -25.75 -12.00
CA ILE A 16 -59.24 -26.30 -13.11
C ILE A 16 -58.32 -25.23 -13.72
N ALA A 17 -58.82 -24.02 -13.91
CA ALA A 17 -58.12 -22.93 -14.58
C ALA A 17 -57.02 -22.33 -13.70
N ILE A 18 -57.17 -22.24 -12.38
CA ILE A 18 -56.13 -21.68 -11.51
C ILE A 18 -54.87 -22.55 -11.54
N PRO A 19 -54.93 -23.90 -11.34
CA PRO A 19 -53.76 -24.75 -11.53
C PRO A 19 -53.21 -24.71 -12.96
N ALA A 20 -54.07 -24.67 -13.98
CA ALA A 20 -53.63 -24.59 -15.38
C ALA A 20 -52.92 -23.26 -15.70
N ILE A 21 -53.41 -22.14 -15.15
CA ILE A 21 -52.77 -20.82 -15.27
C ILE A 21 -51.46 -20.81 -14.49
N PHE A 22 -51.43 -21.38 -13.28
CA PHE A 22 -50.20 -21.50 -12.50
C PHE A 22 -49.13 -22.33 -13.23
N LEU A 23 -49.51 -23.48 -13.80
CA LEU A 23 -48.64 -24.28 -14.66
C LEU A 23 -48.25 -23.53 -15.94
N ALA A 24 -49.14 -22.74 -16.55
CA ALA A 24 -48.77 -21.94 -17.72
C ALA A 24 -47.77 -20.82 -17.38
N LEU A 25 -47.94 -20.17 -16.22
CA LEU A 25 -47.06 -19.09 -15.76
C LEU A 25 -45.71 -19.62 -15.27
N THR A 26 -45.69 -20.79 -14.65
CA THR A 26 -44.44 -21.43 -14.20
C THR A 26 -43.76 -22.26 -15.28
N TYR A 27 -44.33 -22.36 -16.48
CA TYR A 27 -43.69 -23.02 -17.60
C TYR A 27 -42.63 -22.12 -18.24
N LYS A 28 -41.44 -22.67 -18.46
CA LYS A 28 -40.37 -22.07 -19.27
C LYS A 28 -39.45 -23.20 -19.74
N ASP A 29 -39.29 -23.32 -21.05
CA ASP A 29 -38.32 -24.22 -21.65
C ASP A 29 -36.99 -23.48 -21.78
N VAL A 30 -35.95 -23.96 -21.11
CA VAL A 30 -34.60 -23.38 -21.16
C VAL A 30 -33.64 -24.39 -21.78
N ALA A 31 -32.78 -23.91 -22.66
CA ALA A 31 -31.69 -24.68 -23.20
C ALA A 31 -30.44 -24.46 -22.33
N ILE A 32 -29.70 -25.53 -22.06
CA ILE A 32 -28.40 -25.42 -21.39
C ILE A 32 -27.46 -24.69 -22.37
N PRO A 33 -26.78 -23.61 -21.96
CA PRO A 33 -25.85 -22.90 -22.84
C PRO A 33 -24.52 -23.67 -22.91
N ILE A 34 -24.48 -24.73 -23.72
CA ILE A 34 -23.34 -25.66 -23.78
C ILE A 34 -22.01 -24.96 -24.10
N ASP A 35 -22.05 -23.91 -24.92
CA ASP A 35 -20.86 -23.14 -25.31
C ASP A 35 -20.23 -22.40 -24.12
N ASP A 36 -21.03 -22.02 -23.12
CA ASP A 36 -20.54 -21.35 -21.90
C ASP A 36 -19.86 -22.32 -20.93
N PHE A 37 -20.01 -23.64 -21.13
CA PHE A 37 -19.38 -24.69 -20.33
C PHE A 37 -18.09 -25.25 -20.97
N GLN A 38 -17.57 -24.59 -22.00
CA GLN A 38 -16.36 -24.99 -22.72
C GLN A 38 -15.07 -24.39 -22.15
N GLY A 39 -15.16 -23.53 -21.12
CA GLY A 39 -13.98 -23.02 -20.43
C GLY A 39 -13.11 -24.14 -19.84
N ASP A 40 -11.80 -23.90 -19.76
CA ASP A 40 -10.86 -24.82 -19.12
C ASP A 40 -11.15 -24.82 -17.61
N GLY A 41 -12.05 -25.71 -17.16
CA GLY A 41 -12.49 -25.84 -15.76
C GLY A 41 -11.40 -26.28 -14.74
N THR A 42 -10.12 -26.10 -15.11
CA THR A 42 -8.90 -26.33 -14.34
C THR A 42 -8.10 -25.06 -14.06
N VAL A 43 -8.50 -23.91 -14.59
CA VAL A 43 -7.84 -22.62 -14.29
C VAL A 43 -8.06 -22.29 -12.81
N THR A 44 -6.98 -22.01 -12.07
CA THR A 44 -7.06 -21.57 -10.67
C THR A 44 -7.10 -20.06 -10.61
N LEU A 45 -7.72 -19.48 -9.57
CA LEU A 45 -7.69 -18.03 -9.34
C LEU A 45 -6.24 -17.52 -9.27
N THR A 46 -5.33 -18.32 -8.71
CA THR A 46 -3.91 -18.01 -8.63
C THR A 46 -3.26 -17.89 -10.01
N SER A 47 -3.58 -18.78 -10.96
CA SER A 47 -3.06 -18.66 -12.33
C SER A 47 -3.63 -17.43 -13.04
N MET A 48 -4.90 -17.10 -12.84
CA MET A 48 -5.51 -15.90 -13.46
C MET A 48 -4.82 -14.63 -12.98
N ILE A 49 -4.62 -14.49 -11.66
CA ILE A 49 -3.92 -13.33 -11.10
C ILE A 49 -2.47 -13.30 -11.57
N SER A 50 -1.80 -14.46 -11.67
CA SER A 50 -0.42 -14.52 -12.13
C SER A 50 -0.30 -14.05 -13.59
N ASP A 51 -1.20 -14.47 -14.48
CA ASP A 51 -1.22 -14.04 -15.88
C ASP A 51 -1.45 -12.51 -16.01
N GLU A 52 -2.27 -11.93 -15.13
CA GLU A 52 -2.47 -10.46 -15.07
C GLU A 52 -1.24 -9.73 -14.55
N VAL A 53 -0.55 -10.26 -13.53
CA VAL A 53 0.73 -9.71 -13.05
C VAL A 53 1.78 -9.76 -14.16
N ASP A 54 1.89 -10.86 -14.89
CA ASP A 54 2.81 -10.98 -16.03
C ASP A 54 2.54 -9.90 -17.09
N THR A 55 1.26 -9.71 -17.44
CA THR A 55 0.84 -8.70 -18.41
C THR A 55 1.17 -7.29 -17.94
N PHE A 56 0.97 -7.01 -16.65
CA PHE A 56 1.31 -5.72 -16.04
C PHE A 56 2.82 -5.47 -15.98
N LEU A 57 3.63 -6.49 -15.64
CA LEU A 57 5.08 -6.35 -15.58
C LEU A 57 5.72 -6.25 -16.97
N ASP A 58 5.07 -6.81 -18.01
CA ASP A 58 5.48 -6.64 -19.41
C ASP A 58 5.41 -5.17 -19.84
N THR A 59 4.28 -4.51 -19.57
CA THR A 59 4.10 -3.08 -19.83
C THR A 59 3.15 -2.46 -18.82
N ASN A 60 3.63 -1.45 -18.08
CA ASN A 60 2.82 -0.67 -17.14
C ASN A 60 3.04 0.84 -17.32
N ASP A 61 1.98 1.59 -17.09
CA ASP A 61 1.91 3.04 -17.00
C ASP A 61 0.99 3.45 -15.83
N VAL A 62 0.66 4.75 -15.74
CA VAL A 62 -0.15 5.30 -14.64
C VAL A 62 -1.60 4.79 -14.62
N ASP A 63 -2.12 4.32 -15.77
CA ASP A 63 -3.50 3.85 -15.92
C ASP A 63 -3.61 2.32 -15.81
N SER A 64 -2.49 1.63 -15.67
CA SER A 64 -2.44 0.16 -15.68
C SER A 64 -3.03 -0.45 -14.40
N THR A 65 -3.82 -1.51 -14.56
CA THR A 65 -4.43 -2.29 -13.47
C THR A 65 -3.82 -3.69 -13.39
N VAL A 66 -3.97 -4.32 -12.23
CA VAL A 66 -3.75 -5.76 -12.02
C VAL A 66 -5.00 -6.29 -11.35
N GLY A 67 -5.59 -7.34 -11.90
CA GLY A 67 -6.89 -7.78 -11.45
C GLY A 67 -7.14 -9.28 -11.51
N LEU A 68 -8.37 -9.61 -11.17
CA LEU A 68 -8.98 -10.90 -11.44
C LEU A 68 -10.10 -10.70 -12.46
N HIS A 69 -9.95 -11.28 -13.64
CA HIS A 69 -10.97 -11.30 -14.69
C HIS A 69 -11.56 -12.69 -14.78
N LEU A 70 -12.83 -12.84 -14.39
CA LEU A 70 -13.57 -14.08 -14.45
C LEU A 70 -14.59 -13.99 -15.58
N THR A 71 -14.34 -14.69 -16.68
CA THR A 71 -15.31 -14.76 -17.76
C THR A 71 -16.49 -15.66 -17.38
N GLN A 72 -17.61 -15.50 -18.07
CA GLN A 72 -18.76 -16.39 -17.96
C GLN A 72 -18.38 -17.85 -18.24
N GLN A 73 -17.42 -18.09 -19.14
CA GLN A 73 -16.93 -19.44 -19.44
C GLN A 73 -16.16 -20.05 -18.28
N ASP A 74 -15.35 -19.25 -17.58
CA ASP A 74 -14.60 -19.70 -16.41
C ASP A 74 -15.53 -20.05 -15.25
N ALA A 75 -16.48 -19.14 -14.94
CA ALA A 75 -17.46 -19.35 -13.88
C ALA A 75 -18.31 -20.62 -14.12
N ASN A 76 -18.79 -20.82 -15.36
CA ASN A 76 -19.56 -22.01 -15.73
C ASN A 76 -18.67 -23.26 -15.83
N GLY A 77 -17.40 -23.12 -16.22
CA GLY A 77 -16.40 -24.20 -16.17
C GLY A 77 -16.19 -24.71 -14.74
N MET A 78 -16.08 -23.81 -13.76
CA MET A 78 -16.01 -24.18 -12.33
C MET A 78 -17.27 -24.92 -11.86
N LEU A 79 -18.46 -24.44 -12.26
CA LEU A 79 -19.73 -25.13 -11.98
C LEU A 79 -19.78 -26.53 -12.62
N LYS A 80 -19.30 -26.68 -13.86
CA LYS A 80 -19.21 -27.97 -14.55
C LYS A 80 -18.39 -28.97 -13.75
N THR A 81 -17.23 -28.55 -13.24
CA THR A 81 -16.37 -29.41 -12.42
C THR A 81 -17.11 -29.91 -11.19
N ALA A 82 -17.89 -29.05 -10.51
CA ALA A 82 -18.75 -29.45 -9.41
C ALA A 82 -19.88 -30.41 -9.86
N PHE A 83 -20.52 -30.16 -11.00
CA PHE A 83 -21.59 -31.01 -11.53
C PHE A 83 -21.09 -32.40 -11.97
N LEU A 84 -19.90 -32.49 -12.55
CA LEU A 84 -19.29 -33.76 -12.96
C LEU A 84 -19.03 -34.70 -11.77
N SER A 85 -18.87 -34.16 -10.55
CA SER A 85 -18.79 -34.98 -9.34
C SER A 85 -20.10 -35.70 -9.01
N GLN A 86 -21.24 -35.14 -9.42
CA GLN A 86 -22.58 -35.73 -9.23
C GLN A 86 -22.97 -36.61 -10.42
N ASN A 87 -22.68 -36.16 -11.64
CA ASN A 87 -22.90 -36.92 -12.86
C ASN A 87 -21.69 -36.81 -13.80
N PRO A 88 -20.86 -37.86 -13.89
CA PRO A 88 -19.69 -37.89 -14.78
C PRO A 88 -20.00 -37.75 -16.28
N ASN A 89 -21.25 -37.98 -16.69
CA ASN A 89 -21.68 -37.88 -18.08
C ASN A 89 -22.28 -36.53 -18.45
N TYR A 90 -22.37 -35.58 -17.50
CA TYR A 90 -22.95 -34.26 -17.73
C TYR A 90 -22.25 -33.54 -18.89
N LEU A 91 -23.04 -33.10 -19.88
CA LEU A 91 -22.58 -32.47 -21.12
C LEU A 91 -21.54 -33.27 -21.93
N SER A 92 -21.46 -34.59 -21.75
CA SER A 92 -20.61 -35.45 -22.57
C SER A 92 -21.21 -35.69 -23.94
N ASP A 93 -20.44 -35.43 -25.00
CA ASP A 93 -20.86 -35.67 -26.39
C ASP A 93 -21.10 -37.15 -26.72
N THR A 94 -20.58 -38.05 -25.89
CA THR A 94 -20.66 -39.50 -26.09
C THR A 94 -21.80 -40.17 -25.32
N ALA A 95 -22.46 -39.43 -24.42
CA ALA A 95 -23.54 -39.92 -23.58
C ALA A 95 -24.93 -39.68 -24.21
N THR A 96 -25.94 -40.41 -23.75
CA THR A 96 -27.32 -40.20 -24.22
C THR A 96 -27.88 -38.87 -23.70
N ASP A 97 -28.91 -38.33 -24.34
CA ASP A 97 -29.59 -37.09 -23.90
C ASP A 97 -30.10 -37.19 -22.45
N ASP A 98 -30.48 -38.40 -22.02
CA ASP A 98 -30.96 -38.66 -20.67
C ASP A 98 -29.84 -38.65 -19.61
N GLU A 99 -28.60 -38.93 -20.02
CA GLU A 99 -27.42 -38.95 -19.16
C GLU A 99 -26.69 -37.61 -19.17
N LYS A 100 -26.66 -36.89 -20.29
CA LYS A 100 -25.86 -35.66 -20.40
C LYS A 100 -26.58 -34.37 -20.03
N ASN A 101 -27.92 -34.34 -20.12
CA ASN A 101 -28.71 -33.10 -19.94
C ASN A 101 -29.09 -32.80 -18.48
N TYR A 102 -28.73 -33.65 -17.53
CA TYR A 102 -29.13 -33.51 -16.13
C TYR A 102 -27.94 -33.71 -15.20
N VAL A 103 -27.69 -32.76 -14.31
CA VAL A 103 -26.74 -32.94 -13.20
C VAL A 103 -27.26 -33.99 -12.23
N MET A 104 -28.58 -33.97 -11.98
CA MET A 104 -29.28 -34.95 -11.17
C MET A 104 -30.58 -35.35 -11.86
N LYS A 105 -30.84 -36.66 -11.95
CA LYS A 105 -32.07 -37.19 -12.53
C LYS A 105 -32.67 -38.26 -11.62
N GLU A 106 -33.94 -38.08 -11.29
CA GLU A 106 -34.77 -38.99 -10.51
C GLU A 106 -36.01 -39.40 -11.33
N ASP A 107 -36.78 -40.36 -10.84
CA ASP A 107 -37.98 -40.89 -11.53
C ASP A 107 -39.04 -39.81 -11.84
N LEU A 108 -39.14 -38.79 -10.99
CA LEU A 108 -40.20 -37.77 -11.07
C LEU A 108 -39.68 -36.38 -11.50
N TYR A 109 -38.37 -36.14 -11.47
CA TYR A 109 -37.81 -34.85 -11.88
C TYR A 109 -36.35 -34.98 -12.34
N GLY A 110 -35.92 -34.02 -13.16
CA GLY A 110 -34.54 -33.87 -13.59
C GLY A 110 -34.10 -32.43 -13.42
N TYR A 111 -32.95 -32.24 -12.79
CA TYR A 111 -32.27 -30.96 -12.63
C TYR A 111 -31.20 -30.83 -13.71
N GLN A 112 -31.36 -29.87 -14.62
CA GLN A 112 -30.47 -29.67 -15.77
C GLN A 112 -29.13 -29.03 -15.39
N GLY A 113 -29.00 -28.53 -14.16
CA GLY A 113 -27.87 -27.71 -13.72
C GLY A 113 -28.24 -26.24 -13.59
N SER A 114 -27.25 -25.44 -13.19
CA SER A 114 -27.30 -23.98 -13.15
C SER A 114 -26.19 -23.41 -14.01
N TRP A 115 -26.42 -22.25 -14.60
CA TRP A 115 -25.40 -21.46 -15.28
C TRP A 115 -25.49 -20.00 -14.85
N ILE A 116 -24.33 -19.36 -14.86
CA ILE A 116 -24.13 -17.96 -14.53
C ILE A 116 -24.09 -17.15 -15.82
N ARG A 117 -24.69 -15.96 -15.80
CA ARG A 117 -24.52 -14.93 -16.82
C ARG A 117 -24.14 -13.62 -16.17
N PHE A 118 -23.05 -13.02 -16.63
CA PHE A 118 -22.65 -11.67 -16.27
C PHE A 118 -23.24 -10.69 -17.29
N LYS A 119 -23.83 -9.61 -16.80
CA LYS A 119 -24.47 -8.58 -17.62
C LYS A 119 -24.00 -7.21 -17.16
N ASP A 120 -24.09 -6.25 -18.08
CA ASP A 120 -23.89 -4.83 -17.79
C ASP A 120 -24.76 -4.37 -16.59
N GLU A 121 -24.38 -3.24 -16.01
CA GLU A 121 -25.02 -2.65 -14.82
C GLU A 121 -24.84 -3.49 -13.55
N ASN A 122 -23.72 -4.23 -13.45
CA ASN A 122 -23.35 -5.05 -12.30
C ASN A 122 -24.35 -6.18 -11.98
N ILE A 123 -24.93 -6.79 -13.01
CA ILE A 123 -25.96 -7.82 -12.85
C ILE A 123 -25.38 -9.21 -13.06
N VAL A 124 -25.57 -10.09 -12.07
CA VAL A 124 -25.33 -11.52 -12.20
C VAL A 124 -26.65 -12.29 -12.20
N GLU A 125 -26.86 -13.09 -13.24
CA GLU A 125 -28.01 -13.99 -13.34
C GLU A 125 -27.58 -15.45 -13.14
N ILE A 126 -28.29 -16.14 -12.26
CA ILE A 126 -28.18 -17.60 -12.09
C ILE A 126 -29.47 -18.21 -12.63
N GLU A 127 -29.38 -18.97 -13.71
CA GLU A 127 -30.52 -19.67 -14.29
C GLU A 127 -30.34 -21.18 -14.16
N SER A 128 -31.41 -21.86 -13.72
CA SER A 128 -31.45 -23.29 -13.49
C SER A 128 -32.59 -23.94 -14.25
N GLY A 129 -32.35 -25.06 -14.93
CA GLY A 129 -33.39 -25.83 -15.62
C GLY A 129 -33.95 -26.97 -14.76
N ILE A 130 -35.27 -27.10 -14.68
CA ILE A 130 -35.95 -28.18 -13.94
C ILE A 130 -37.03 -28.80 -14.81
N HIS A 131 -36.98 -30.12 -14.94
CA HIS A 131 -37.98 -30.93 -15.62
C HIS A 131 -38.73 -31.81 -14.62
N VAL A 132 -40.05 -31.93 -14.76
CA VAL A 132 -40.89 -32.83 -13.97
C VAL A 132 -41.52 -33.87 -14.89
N PHE A 133 -41.33 -35.15 -14.57
CA PHE A 133 -41.78 -36.27 -15.40
C PHE A 133 -43.11 -36.81 -14.86
N VAL A 134 -44.19 -36.68 -15.65
CA VAL A 134 -45.51 -37.18 -15.27
C VAL A 134 -46.12 -37.98 -16.42
N SER A 135 -46.17 -39.31 -16.27
CA SER A 135 -46.96 -40.22 -17.13
C SER A 135 -46.79 -39.99 -18.64
N GLY A 136 -45.54 -39.82 -19.10
CA GLY A 136 -45.19 -39.63 -20.52
C GLY A 136 -45.17 -38.16 -20.99
N PHE A 137 -45.43 -37.20 -20.09
CA PHE A 137 -45.27 -35.77 -20.32
C PHE A 137 -44.13 -35.22 -19.46
N THR A 138 -43.29 -34.38 -20.07
CA THR A 138 -42.23 -33.63 -19.37
C THR A 138 -42.68 -32.19 -19.23
N TYR A 139 -42.99 -31.78 -18.01
CA TYR A 139 -43.20 -30.38 -17.69
C TYR A 139 -41.86 -29.68 -17.50
N LYS A 140 -41.68 -28.52 -18.13
CA LYS A 140 -40.41 -27.77 -18.08
C LYS A 140 -40.59 -26.45 -17.38
N THR A 141 -39.70 -26.15 -16.45
CA THR A 141 -39.63 -24.88 -15.76
C THR A 141 -38.17 -24.48 -15.58
N ALA A 142 -37.96 -23.22 -15.21
CA ALA A 142 -36.64 -22.72 -14.88
C ALA A 142 -36.71 -21.81 -13.67
N VAL A 143 -35.66 -21.80 -12.87
CA VAL A 143 -35.49 -20.81 -11.80
C VAL A 143 -34.51 -19.77 -12.32
N LEU A 144 -34.88 -18.49 -12.26
CA LEU A 144 -33.97 -17.39 -12.56
C LEU A 144 -33.83 -16.52 -11.32
N LEU A 145 -32.61 -16.41 -10.84
CA LEU A 145 -32.18 -15.42 -9.85
C LEU A 145 -31.38 -14.35 -10.58
N SER A 146 -31.64 -13.08 -10.27
CA SER A 146 -30.86 -11.94 -10.76
C SER A 146 -30.47 -11.11 -9.56
N PHE A 147 -29.18 -10.91 -9.38
CA PHE A 147 -28.63 -10.06 -8.35
C PHE A 147 -27.93 -8.86 -8.99
N THR A 148 -28.09 -7.68 -8.40
CA THR A 148 -27.18 -6.56 -8.64
C THR A 148 -26.11 -6.58 -7.56
N LEU A 149 -24.85 -6.44 -7.96
CA LEU A 149 -23.72 -6.29 -7.05
C LEU A 149 -23.46 -4.80 -6.80
N SER A 150 -23.27 -4.46 -5.54
CA SER A 150 -22.54 -3.29 -5.10
C SER A 150 -21.39 -3.77 -4.24
N ALA A 151 -20.16 -3.34 -4.52
CA ALA A 151 -19.01 -3.74 -3.73
C ALA A 151 -18.06 -2.57 -3.56
N ASP A 152 -17.53 -2.43 -2.36
CA ASP A 152 -16.45 -1.51 -2.03
C ASP A 152 -15.48 -2.18 -1.04
N THR A 153 -14.61 -1.39 -0.42
CA THR A 153 -13.61 -1.88 0.53
C THR A 153 -14.18 -2.27 1.90
N GLU A 154 -15.43 -1.91 2.20
CA GLU A 154 -16.12 -2.17 3.47
C GLU A 154 -17.09 -3.35 3.33
N GLU A 155 -17.94 -3.33 2.31
CA GLU A 155 -18.98 -4.33 2.11
C GLU A 155 -19.16 -4.79 0.65
N ILE A 156 -19.58 -6.04 0.50
CA ILE A 156 -20.02 -6.65 -0.75
C ILE A 156 -21.52 -6.97 -0.59
N VAL A 157 -22.37 -6.28 -1.33
CA VAL A 157 -23.82 -6.38 -1.27
C VAL A 157 -24.38 -6.98 -2.56
N LEU A 158 -25.06 -8.11 -2.43
CA LEU A 158 -25.83 -8.75 -3.50
C LEU A 158 -27.32 -8.52 -3.28
N THR A 159 -27.92 -7.65 -4.08
CA THR A 159 -29.36 -7.34 -4.00
C THR A 159 -30.15 -8.21 -4.96
N LEU A 160 -31.10 -9.01 -4.45
CA LEU A 160 -31.97 -9.85 -5.28
C LEU A 160 -33.07 -9.01 -5.96
N ASP A 161 -32.86 -8.68 -7.24
CA ASP A 161 -33.83 -7.93 -8.04
C ASP A 161 -34.93 -8.81 -8.60
N LYS A 162 -34.56 -10.00 -9.09
CA LYS A 162 -35.50 -10.90 -9.76
C LYS A 162 -35.36 -12.31 -9.21
N LEU A 163 -36.50 -12.88 -8.84
CA LEU A 163 -36.69 -14.31 -8.62
C LEU A 163 -37.87 -14.71 -9.50
N ASN A 164 -37.64 -15.54 -10.51
CA ASN A 164 -38.71 -16.10 -11.35
C ASN A 164 -38.70 -17.62 -11.27
N ILE A 165 -39.90 -18.22 -11.24
CA ILE A 165 -40.10 -19.63 -11.57
C ILE A 165 -40.89 -19.70 -12.86
N GLY A 166 -40.27 -20.24 -13.91
CA GLY A 166 -40.72 -20.13 -15.27
C GLY A 166 -40.83 -18.68 -15.71
N SER A 167 -42.05 -18.27 -16.07
CA SER A 167 -42.41 -16.89 -16.42
C SER A 167 -43.08 -16.14 -15.27
N LEU A 168 -43.23 -16.74 -14.09
CA LEU A 168 -43.89 -16.15 -12.93
C LEU A 168 -42.86 -15.37 -12.09
N PRO A 169 -42.95 -14.03 -12.00
CA PRO A 169 -42.14 -13.26 -11.08
C PRO A 169 -42.59 -13.49 -9.65
N LEU A 170 -41.65 -13.80 -8.78
CA LEU A 170 -41.85 -14.12 -7.37
C LEU A 170 -41.05 -13.22 -6.43
N ALA A 171 -40.28 -12.26 -6.93
CA ALA A 171 -39.56 -11.30 -6.10
C ALA A 171 -40.47 -10.57 -5.09
N TRP A 172 -41.72 -10.26 -5.48
CA TRP A 172 -42.75 -9.67 -4.59
C TRP A 172 -43.22 -10.60 -3.47
N THR A 173 -42.98 -11.90 -3.58
CA THR A 173 -43.49 -12.87 -2.61
C THR A 173 -42.66 -12.92 -1.33
N PHE A 174 -41.41 -12.43 -1.30
CA PHE A 174 -40.56 -12.49 -0.09
C PHE A 174 -41.25 -11.91 1.16
N GLY A 175 -41.86 -10.73 1.07
CA GLY A 175 -42.59 -10.13 2.20
C GLY A 175 -43.83 -10.91 2.66
N THR A 176 -44.43 -11.73 1.78
CA THR A 176 -45.57 -12.60 2.13
C THR A 176 -45.16 -14.04 2.48
N ALA A 177 -44.02 -14.48 1.96
CA ALA A 177 -43.47 -15.81 2.14
C ALA A 177 -42.78 -15.93 3.49
N ASP A 178 -42.14 -14.86 4.00
CA ASP A 178 -41.53 -14.85 5.33
C ASP A 178 -42.56 -15.18 6.42
N TRP A 179 -43.73 -14.54 6.34
CA TRP A 179 -44.87 -14.85 7.21
C TRP A 179 -45.29 -16.32 7.13
N ALA A 180 -45.39 -16.89 5.92
CA ALA A 180 -45.86 -18.26 5.73
C ALA A 180 -44.82 -19.31 6.16
N VAL A 181 -43.53 -19.08 5.86
CA VAL A 181 -42.41 -19.94 6.25
C VAL A 181 -42.29 -19.97 7.77
N LYS A 182 -42.35 -18.81 8.44
CA LYS A 182 -42.35 -18.69 9.90
C LYS A 182 -43.47 -19.50 10.57
N GLN A 183 -44.65 -19.59 9.93
CA GLN A 183 -45.77 -20.41 10.44
C GLN A 183 -45.60 -21.92 10.21
N ILE A 184 -44.83 -22.34 9.19
CA ILE A 184 -44.67 -23.76 8.81
C ILE A 184 -43.42 -24.38 9.43
N THR A 185 -42.28 -23.68 9.39
CA THR A 185 -40.96 -24.19 9.82
C THR A 185 -40.59 -23.72 11.23
N GLY A 186 -41.27 -22.69 11.76
CA GLY A 186 -40.96 -22.07 13.05
C GLY A 186 -39.74 -21.15 13.04
N LYS A 187 -39.12 -20.95 11.87
CA LYS A 187 -37.99 -20.03 11.62
C LYS A 187 -38.36 -19.07 10.50
N ASP A 188 -37.90 -17.82 10.57
CA ASP A 188 -38.07 -16.90 9.45
C ASP A 188 -37.08 -17.22 8.31
N ILE A 189 -37.36 -16.67 7.12
CA ILE A 189 -36.55 -16.90 5.92
C ILE A 189 -35.12 -16.41 6.14
N GLN A 190 -34.97 -15.33 6.91
CA GLN A 190 -33.69 -14.78 7.31
C GLN A 190 -32.88 -15.78 8.13
N GLU A 191 -33.41 -16.32 9.23
CA GLU A 191 -32.73 -17.37 10.02
C GLU A 191 -32.35 -18.60 9.19
N MET A 192 -33.14 -18.93 8.16
CA MET A 192 -32.85 -20.06 7.29
C MET A 192 -31.70 -19.78 6.32
N ILE A 193 -31.67 -18.60 5.70
CA ILE A 193 -30.63 -18.17 4.76
C ILE A 193 -29.32 -17.89 5.50
N ASP A 194 -29.36 -17.14 6.60
CA ASP A 194 -28.19 -16.88 7.46
C ASP A 194 -27.55 -18.18 7.95
N GLY A 195 -28.38 -19.17 8.31
CA GLY A 195 -27.91 -20.49 8.69
C GLY A 195 -27.18 -21.27 7.59
N GLN A 196 -27.43 -20.96 6.31
CA GLN A 196 -26.69 -21.51 5.17
C GLN A 196 -25.43 -20.70 4.83
N LEU A 197 -25.45 -19.38 5.09
CA LEU A 197 -24.32 -18.48 4.89
C LEU A 197 -23.19 -18.69 5.93
N ASN A 198 -23.47 -19.44 7.01
CA ASN A 198 -22.49 -19.93 7.99
C ASN A 198 -21.60 -18.82 8.59
N GLY A 199 -22.16 -17.62 8.79
CA GLY A 199 -21.47 -16.48 9.39
C GLY A 199 -20.51 -15.73 8.47
N LEU A 200 -20.40 -16.12 7.20
CA LEU A 200 -19.62 -15.38 6.20
C LEU A 200 -20.36 -14.14 5.70
N ALA A 201 -21.69 -14.22 5.65
CA ALA A 201 -22.59 -13.19 5.16
C ALA A 201 -23.82 -13.08 6.06
N THR A 202 -24.53 -11.96 5.96
CA THR A 202 -25.85 -11.78 6.54
C THR A 202 -26.88 -11.53 5.46
N PHE A 203 -28.12 -11.93 5.68
CA PHE A 203 -29.23 -11.70 4.76
C PHE A 203 -30.25 -10.74 5.37
N ASP A 204 -30.50 -9.61 4.71
CA ASP A 204 -31.61 -8.72 5.02
C ASP A 204 -32.84 -9.12 4.18
N ALA A 205 -33.85 -9.70 4.83
CA ALA A 205 -35.05 -10.17 4.14
C ALA A 205 -35.96 -9.03 3.64
N ASP A 206 -35.94 -7.86 4.28
CA ASP A 206 -36.77 -6.72 3.90
C ASP A 206 -36.23 -6.06 2.63
N LYS A 207 -34.90 -5.90 2.56
CA LYS A 207 -34.22 -5.37 1.38
C LYS A 207 -33.94 -6.41 0.31
N ARG A 208 -33.87 -7.70 0.71
CA ARG A 208 -33.46 -8.85 -0.10
C ARG A 208 -31.98 -8.77 -0.49
N GLU A 209 -31.16 -8.39 0.47
CA GLU A 209 -29.72 -8.17 0.31
C GLU A 209 -28.95 -9.28 1.03
N ILE A 210 -27.95 -9.85 0.38
CA ILE A 210 -26.89 -10.60 1.05
C ILE A 210 -25.72 -9.65 1.22
N ILE A 211 -25.29 -9.42 2.45
CA ILE A 211 -24.24 -8.47 2.82
C ILE A 211 -23.06 -9.27 3.35
N LEU A 212 -21.92 -9.13 2.67
CA LEU A 212 -20.62 -9.65 3.06
C LEU A 212 -19.79 -8.49 3.61
N ASP A 213 -19.39 -8.58 4.87
CA ASP A 213 -18.52 -7.59 5.49
C ASP A 213 -17.05 -7.99 5.21
N VAL A 214 -16.30 -7.09 4.57
CA VAL A 214 -14.92 -7.39 4.15
C VAL A 214 -14.01 -7.58 5.36
N GLU A 215 -14.21 -6.81 6.44
CA GLU A 215 -13.47 -6.95 7.70
C GLU A 215 -13.68 -8.35 8.31
N THR A 216 -14.90 -8.88 8.22
CA THR A 216 -15.26 -10.22 8.69
C THR A 216 -14.57 -11.31 7.87
N LEU A 217 -14.45 -11.13 6.54
CA LEU A 217 -13.69 -12.06 5.68
C LEU A 217 -12.20 -12.03 6.02
N VAL A 218 -11.65 -10.84 6.19
CA VAL A 218 -10.24 -10.60 6.57
C VAL A 218 -9.94 -11.25 7.91
N THR A 219 -10.73 -10.95 8.94
CA THR A 219 -10.54 -11.44 10.31
C THR A 219 -10.73 -12.95 10.42
N ASN A 220 -11.64 -13.54 9.64
CA ASN A 220 -11.81 -15.00 9.62
C ASN A 220 -10.69 -15.72 8.85
N SER A 221 -10.01 -15.02 7.93
CA SER A 221 -8.94 -15.59 7.11
C SER A 221 -7.56 -15.44 7.76
N LEU A 222 -7.34 -14.36 8.52
CA LEU A 222 -6.09 -14.07 9.23
C LEU A 222 -6.20 -14.53 10.69
N GLN A 223 -5.23 -15.30 11.17
CA GLN A 223 -5.27 -15.86 12.53
C GLN A 223 -4.62 -14.94 13.58
N ASP A 224 -4.05 -13.80 13.20
CA ASP A 224 -3.35 -12.86 14.07
C ASP A 224 -3.87 -11.42 13.96
N GLU A 225 -3.98 -10.74 15.10
CA GLU A 225 -4.52 -9.37 15.21
C GLU A 225 -3.66 -8.32 14.49
N GLN A 226 -2.34 -8.55 14.39
CA GLN A 226 -1.41 -7.61 13.78
C GLN A 226 -1.56 -7.57 12.25
N SER A 227 -1.66 -8.73 11.59
CA SER A 227 -1.91 -8.83 10.16
C SER A 227 -3.31 -8.33 9.78
N ALA A 228 -4.30 -8.49 10.67
CA ALA A 228 -5.64 -7.95 10.46
C ALA A 228 -5.64 -6.41 10.48
N ALA A 229 -4.99 -5.79 11.48
CA ALA A 229 -4.85 -4.33 11.53
C ALA A 229 -4.12 -3.77 10.31
N LEU A 230 -3.11 -4.51 9.84
CA LEU A 230 -2.34 -4.15 8.65
C LEU A 230 -3.19 -4.21 7.37
N LEU A 231 -3.92 -5.30 7.15
CA LEU A 231 -4.78 -5.45 5.99
C LEU A 231 -5.89 -4.40 5.99
N ASN A 232 -6.46 -4.08 7.16
CA ASN A 232 -7.43 -3.00 7.29
C ASN A 232 -6.83 -1.63 6.87
N SER A 233 -5.59 -1.34 7.27
CA SER A 233 -4.90 -0.13 6.84
C SER A 233 -4.63 -0.10 5.33
N LEU A 234 -4.31 -1.25 4.72
CA LEU A 234 -4.14 -1.37 3.28
C LEU A 234 -5.46 -1.18 2.52
N MET A 235 -6.56 -1.78 3.01
CA MET A 235 -7.90 -1.60 2.43
C MET A 235 -8.35 -0.14 2.51
N GLN A 236 -8.05 0.53 3.61
CA GLN A 236 -8.35 1.96 3.75
C GLN A 236 -7.51 2.81 2.79
N PHE A 237 -6.23 2.49 2.60
CA PHE A 237 -5.39 3.15 1.61
C PHE A 237 -5.92 2.97 0.18
N ILE A 238 -6.34 1.75 -0.16
CA ILE A 238 -6.98 1.41 -1.43
C ILE A 238 -8.26 2.24 -1.62
N SER A 239 -9.08 2.33 -0.58
CA SER A 239 -10.35 3.09 -0.58
C SER A 239 -10.14 4.59 -0.75
N GLN A 240 -9.26 5.20 0.06
CA GLN A 240 -9.01 6.64 0.05
C GLN A 240 -8.46 7.16 -1.28
N ASN A 241 -7.85 6.28 -2.08
CA ASN A 241 -7.22 6.62 -3.35
C ASN A 241 -7.96 6.06 -4.58
N ASP A 242 -9.17 5.53 -4.39
CA ASP A 242 -9.98 4.92 -5.46
C ASP A 242 -9.14 3.94 -6.31
N LEU A 243 -8.46 3.02 -5.63
CA LEU A 243 -7.55 2.05 -6.27
C LEU A 243 -8.25 0.75 -6.67
N LEU A 244 -9.38 0.43 -6.08
CA LEU A 244 -10.15 -0.79 -6.37
C LEU A 244 -11.33 -0.47 -7.26
N ASP A 245 -11.44 -1.16 -8.39
CA ASP A 245 -12.64 -1.17 -9.23
C ASP A 245 -13.22 -2.58 -9.28
N ILE A 246 -14.53 -2.69 -9.07
CA ILE A 246 -15.27 -3.95 -9.14
C ILE A 246 -16.42 -3.76 -10.11
N SER A 247 -16.41 -4.50 -11.21
CA SER A 247 -17.41 -4.32 -12.26
C SER A 247 -17.86 -5.64 -12.89
N PHE A 248 -19.08 -5.63 -13.44
CA PHE A 248 -19.50 -6.62 -14.43
C PHE A 248 -19.72 -5.92 -15.76
N THR A 249 -19.15 -6.51 -16.80
CA THR A 249 -19.50 -6.22 -18.19
C THR A 249 -20.16 -7.44 -18.80
N ASP A 250 -20.84 -7.28 -19.95
CA ASP A 250 -21.48 -8.42 -20.62
C ASP A 250 -20.48 -9.58 -20.84
N GLY A 251 -20.70 -10.67 -20.10
CA GLY A 251 -19.86 -11.87 -20.13
C GLY A 251 -18.64 -11.91 -19.20
N GLU A 252 -18.34 -10.87 -18.40
CA GLU A 252 -17.15 -10.82 -17.54
C GLU A 252 -17.41 -10.16 -16.17
N PHE A 253 -16.78 -10.70 -15.14
CA PHE A 253 -16.62 -10.09 -13.81
C PHE A 253 -15.16 -9.70 -13.62
N SER A 254 -14.90 -8.47 -13.20
CA SER A 254 -13.54 -7.94 -13.04
C SER A 254 -13.38 -7.29 -11.67
N VAL A 255 -12.25 -7.58 -11.03
CA VAL A 255 -11.78 -6.91 -9.82
C VAL A 255 -10.39 -6.38 -10.13
N ASP A 256 -10.26 -5.07 -10.28
CA ASP A 256 -9.06 -4.40 -10.76
C ASP A 256 -8.44 -3.55 -9.65
N LEU A 257 -7.14 -3.69 -9.44
CA LEU A 257 -6.34 -2.81 -8.60
C LEU A 257 -5.49 -1.89 -9.48
N ALA A 258 -5.71 -0.58 -9.39
CA ALA A 258 -4.99 0.44 -10.15
C ALA A 258 -3.56 0.68 -9.64
N LEU A 259 -2.72 -0.36 -9.63
CA LEU A 259 -1.32 -0.28 -9.20
C LEU A 259 -0.49 0.70 -10.03
N GLY A 260 -0.88 0.95 -11.29
CA GLY A 260 -0.27 1.96 -12.16
C GLY A 260 -0.21 3.34 -11.53
N LYS A 261 -1.22 3.74 -10.74
CA LYS A 261 -1.25 5.03 -10.05
C LYS A 261 -0.12 5.20 -9.04
N LEU A 262 0.49 4.10 -8.57
CA LEU A 262 1.64 4.14 -7.67
C LEU A 262 2.97 4.35 -8.41
N LYS A 263 2.99 4.28 -9.74
CA LYS A 263 4.21 4.27 -10.54
C LYS A 263 5.05 5.52 -10.30
N ASP A 264 6.34 5.31 -10.08
CA ASP A 264 7.37 6.34 -10.10
C ASP A 264 8.66 5.71 -10.63
N ASP A 265 9.00 6.04 -11.87
CA ASP A 265 10.14 5.48 -12.60
C ASP A 265 11.40 6.36 -12.50
N ALA A 266 11.39 7.38 -11.63
CA ALA A 266 12.57 8.18 -11.35
C ALA A 266 13.71 7.27 -10.88
N ALA A 267 14.94 7.59 -11.31
CA ALA A 267 16.11 6.87 -10.85
C ALA A 267 16.29 7.14 -9.34
N PRO A 268 16.24 6.09 -8.48
CA PRO A 268 16.48 6.28 -7.06
C PRO A 268 17.94 6.70 -6.83
N PHE A 269 18.18 7.48 -5.78
CA PHE A 269 19.53 7.75 -5.32
C PHE A 269 20.04 6.51 -4.58
N MET A 270 21.13 5.92 -5.07
CA MET A 270 21.75 4.72 -4.52
C MET A 270 23.22 5.00 -4.26
N LEU A 271 23.67 4.78 -3.03
CA LEU A 271 25.07 4.91 -2.65
C LEU A 271 25.90 3.77 -3.25
N THR A 272 27.02 4.12 -3.86
CA THR A 272 28.06 3.16 -4.23
C THR A 272 28.76 2.62 -2.99
N THR A 273 29.42 1.46 -3.10
CA THR A 273 30.15 0.85 -1.98
C THR A 273 31.18 1.79 -1.34
N ALA A 274 31.80 2.69 -2.11
CA ALA A 274 32.78 3.64 -1.60
C ALA A 274 32.15 4.82 -0.83
N GLU A 275 30.89 5.12 -1.11
CA GLU A 275 30.16 6.22 -0.47
C GLU A 275 29.47 5.78 0.83
N LYS A 276 29.29 4.47 1.03
CA LYS A 276 28.69 3.93 2.26
C LYS A 276 29.61 4.13 3.46
N ILE A 277 28.99 4.31 4.63
CA ILE A 277 29.70 4.32 5.91
C ILE A 277 30.00 2.86 6.27
N VAL A 278 31.28 2.55 6.48
CA VAL A 278 31.75 1.18 6.70
C VAL A 278 31.63 0.78 8.17
N ASP A 279 31.99 1.69 9.09
CA ASP A 279 32.04 1.44 10.53
C ASP A 279 31.82 2.70 11.36
N ASP A 280 31.73 2.51 12.69
CA ASP A 280 31.53 3.60 13.66
C ASP A 280 32.66 4.64 13.62
N ALA A 281 33.89 4.25 13.28
CA ALA A 281 35.02 5.18 13.19
C ALA A 281 34.86 6.13 12.01
N GLN A 282 34.39 5.62 10.86
CA GLN A 282 34.05 6.46 9.72
C GLN A 282 32.83 7.34 10.01
N LEU A 283 31.79 6.81 10.68
CA LEU A 283 30.66 7.62 11.12
C LEU A 283 31.14 8.79 12.01
N GLN A 284 31.99 8.50 12.99
CA GLN A 284 32.57 9.52 13.87
C GLN A 284 33.37 10.56 13.07
N SER A 285 34.21 10.13 12.12
CA SER A 285 34.97 11.04 11.26
C SER A 285 34.06 11.95 10.43
N ILE A 286 32.94 11.44 9.91
CA ILE A 286 31.94 12.27 9.22
C ILE A 286 31.34 13.29 10.19
N MET A 287 30.97 12.87 11.41
CA MET A 287 30.41 13.79 12.42
C MET A 287 31.43 14.88 12.83
N GLU A 288 32.69 14.51 13.03
CA GLU A 288 33.79 15.44 13.33
C GLU A 288 34.03 16.42 12.18
N SER A 289 34.01 15.96 10.92
CA SER A 289 34.14 16.84 9.76
C SER A 289 33.05 17.93 9.73
N LYS A 290 31.84 17.61 10.21
CA LYS A 290 30.73 18.56 10.31
C LYS A 290 30.85 19.50 11.51
N ALA A 291 31.73 19.23 12.47
CA ALA A 291 32.03 20.18 13.55
C ALA A 291 32.68 21.49 13.03
N SER A 292 33.33 21.47 11.86
CA SER A 292 33.78 22.70 11.20
C SER A 292 32.63 23.68 10.91
N SER A 293 31.43 23.17 10.59
CA SER A 293 30.25 24.00 10.37
C SER A 293 29.74 24.69 11.63
N LEU A 294 30.00 24.11 12.80
CA LEU A 294 29.75 24.74 14.09
C LEU A 294 30.63 25.99 14.27
N ILE A 295 31.92 25.86 13.95
CA ILE A 295 32.88 26.97 14.02
C ILE A 295 32.41 28.10 13.12
N PHE A 296 32.16 27.83 11.84
CA PHE A 296 31.75 28.87 10.89
C PHE A 296 30.40 29.50 11.24
N SER A 297 29.39 28.72 11.60
CA SER A 297 28.05 29.24 11.94
C SER A 297 28.02 30.14 13.18
N THR A 298 29.04 30.06 14.03
CA THR A 298 29.17 30.94 15.21
C THR A 298 29.33 32.41 14.81
N LEU A 299 29.93 32.68 13.65
CA LEU A 299 30.20 34.04 13.15
C LEU A 299 28.94 34.83 12.80
N THR A 300 27.83 34.15 12.49
CA THR A 300 26.57 34.79 12.09
C THR A 300 25.40 34.54 13.01
N THR A 301 25.51 33.59 13.94
CA THR A 301 24.43 33.32 14.87
C THR A 301 24.24 34.44 15.89
N THR A 302 23.00 34.58 16.37
CA THR A 302 22.64 35.47 17.50
C THR A 302 22.38 34.72 18.79
N ASP A 303 22.08 33.42 18.69
CA ASP A 303 21.64 32.60 19.83
C ASP A 303 22.43 31.30 19.89
N TYR A 304 22.31 30.46 18.86
CA TYR A 304 22.91 29.12 18.82
C TYR A 304 23.57 28.86 17.46
N PRO A 305 24.85 28.45 17.41
CA PRO A 305 25.47 27.95 16.19
C PRO A 305 24.85 26.60 15.81
N PHE A 306 25.19 26.10 14.62
CA PHE A 306 24.61 24.89 14.09
C PHE A 306 25.62 24.01 13.37
N ILE A 307 25.36 22.71 13.42
CA ILE A 307 25.95 21.71 12.54
C ILE A 307 24.97 21.48 11.40
N GLU A 308 25.45 21.34 10.18
CA GLU A 308 24.59 21.09 9.03
C GLU A 308 24.83 19.77 8.31
N PHE A 309 23.73 19.21 7.80
CA PHE A 309 23.73 18.00 7.00
C PHE A 309 22.94 18.22 5.71
N LYS A 310 23.59 17.94 4.58
CA LYS A 310 22.95 17.84 3.26
C LYS A 310 22.32 16.47 3.04
N GLN A 311 21.51 16.39 1.99
CA GLN A 311 20.86 15.17 1.51
C GLN A 311 21.82 13.98 1.37
N TYR A 312 23.07 14.22 0.90
CA TYR A 312 24.06 13.17 0.70
C TYR A 312 24.50 12.55 2.03
N ASN A 313 24.89 13.38 3.00
CA ASN A 313 25.31 12.92 4.32
C ASN A 313 24.16 12.21 5.05
N LEU A 314 22.95 12.76 4.98
CA LEU A 314 21.77 12.15 5.59
C LEU A 314 21.45 10.79 4.95
N SER A 315 21.57 10.67 3.63
CA SER A 315 21.35 9.39 2.95
C SER A 315 22.40 8.34 3.32
N ARG A 316 23.68 8.74 3.51
CA ARG A 316 24.73 7.88 4.05
C ARG A 316 24.41 7.39 5.46
N MET A 317 23.93 8.29 6.33
CA MET A 317 23.53 7.94 7.69
C MET A 317 22.33 6.99 7.72
N PHE A 318 21.29 7.26 6.92
CA PHE A 318 20.14 6.36 6.79
C PHE A 318 20.58 4.97 6.32
N GLU A 319 21.46 4.88 5.32
CA GLU A 319 22.01 3.60 4.87
C GLU A 319 22.76 2.87 5.98
N TYR A 320 23.60 3.58 6.74
CA TYR A 320 24.36 2.99 7.84
C TYR A 320 23.46 2.40 8.92
N PHE A 321 22.46 3.15 9.37
CA PHE A 321 21.58 2.74 10.47
C PHE A 321 20.52 1.71 10.05
N MET A 322 20.12 1.68 8.77
CA MET A 322 19.09 0.78 8.26
C MET A 322 19.65 -0.51 7.65
N ARG A 323 20.95 -0.57 7.38
CA ARG A 323 21.59 -1.80 6.91
C ARG A 323 21.55 -2.85 8.01
N ASP A 324 21.23 -4.10 7.63
CA ASP A 324 21.36 -5.24 8.53
C ASP A 324 22.80 -5.28 9.10
N PRO A 325 22.98 -5.19 10.43
CA PRO A 325 24.30 -5.16 11.06
C PRO A 325 25.11 -6.45 10.82
N LEU A 326 24.48 -7.53 10.35
CA LEU A 326 25.14 -8.78 9.97
C LEU A 326 25.68 -8.76 8.53
N VAL A 327 25.33 -7.77 7.72
CA VAL A 327 25.73 -7.63 6.31
C VAL A 327 26.78 -6.53 6.19
N SER A 328 27.93 -6.87 5.59
CA SER A 328 29.01 -5.88 5.39
C SER A 328 28.58 -4.81 4.37
N ALA A 329 29.13 -3.60 4.46
CA ALA A 329 28.86 -2.51 3.51
C ALA A 329 29.16 -2.89 2.03
N ALA A 330 30.10 -3.82 1.82
CA ALA A 330 30.47 -4.33 0.51
C ALA A 330 29.50 -5.39 -0.03
N ASP A 331 28.74 -6.04 0.85
CA ASP A 331 27.80 -7.12 0.52
C ASP A 331 26.33 -6.67 0.60
N SER A 332 26.04 -5.43 1.04
CA SER A 332 24.67 -4.91 1.08
C SER A 332 24.26 -4.42 -0.31
N ASP A 333 23.27 -5.07 -0.92
CA ASP A 333 22.66 -4.61 -2.18
C ASP A 333 21.72 -3.39 -1.97
N GLY A 334 21.78 -2.76 -0.80
CA GLY A 334 20.90 -1.65 -0.43
C GLY A 334 19.45 -2.09 -0.25
N ILE A 335 19.22 -3.36 0.10
CA ILE A 335 17.89 -3.95 0.28
C ILE A 335 17.56 -3.97 1.77
N ILE A 336 16.38 -3.46 2.14
CA ILE A 336 15.85 -3.54 3.52
C ILE A 336 14.93 -4.74 3.69
N HIS A 337 14.16 -5.07 2.66
CA HIS A 337 13.19 -6.14 2.69
C HIS A 337 13.05 -6.76 1.32
N GLN A 338 12.92 -8.09 1.29
CA GLN A 338 12.67 -8.84 0.08
C GLN A 338 11.74 -10.01 0.38
N THR A 339 10.70 -10.15 -0.44
CA THR A 339 9.76 -11.27 -0.34
C THR A 339 9.46 -11.86 -1.73
N MET A 340 9.18 -13.16 -1.75
CA MET A 340 8.80 -13.89 -2.96
C MET A 340 7.29 -14.14 -2.95
N MET A 341 6.65 -13.97 -4.10
CA MET A 341 5.21 -14.11 -4.29
C MET A 341 4.91 -15.17 -5.37
N PHE A 342 3.72 -15.78 -5.28
CA PHE A 342 3.20 -16.73 -6.28
C PHE A 342 4.18 -17.86 -6.65
N GLU A 343 4.54 -18.69 -5.68
CA GLU A 343 5.48 -19.82 -5.86
C GLU A 343 6.85 -19.39 -6.42
N ASP A 344 7.39 -18.29 -5.90
CA ASP A 344 8.68 -17.70 -6.29
C ASP A 344 8.76 -17.16 -7.72
N ALA A 345 7.61 -16.90 -8.37
CA ALA A 345 7.55 -16.30 -9.71
C ALA A 345 7.94 -14.81 -9.69
N TYR A 346 7.52 -14.08 -8.65
CA TYR A 346 7.74 -12.65 -8.54
C TYR A 346 8.48 -12.29 -7.26
N ARG A 347 9.36 -11.29 -7.36
CA ARG A 347 10.11 -10.74 -6.24
C ARG A 347 9.67 -9.32 -5.98
N ILE A 348 9.32 -9.02 -4.72
CA ILE A 348 9.12 -7.66 -4.24
C ILE A 348 10.34 -7.28 -3.42
N THR A 349 10.98 -6.17 -3.77
CA THR A 349 12.18 -5.65 -3.11
C THR A 349 11.92 -4.22 -2.67
N ALA A 350 12.11 -3.94 -1.39
CA ALA A 350 12.21 -2.59 -0.85
C ALA A 350 13.68 -2.26 -0.59
N TYR A 351 14.10 -1.09 -1.03
CA TYR A 351 15.47 -0.61 -0.90
C TYR A 351 15.62 0.36 0.28
N ILE A 352 16.86 0.54 0.72
CA ILE A 352 17.24 1.50 1.75
C ILE A 352 16.73 2.90 1.38
N PRO A 353 16.00 3.57 2.30
CA PRO A 353 15.53 4.91 2.04
C PRO A 353 16.65 5.94 1.88
N TYR A 354 16.40 6.96 1.07
CA TYR A 354 17.28 8.12 0.93
C TYR A 354 16.54 9.42 1.21
N VAL A 355 17.29 10.44 1.62
CA VAL A 355 16.74 11.74 1.99
C VAL A 355 16.87 12.73 0.83
N THR A 356 15.84 13.54 0.63
CA THR A 356 15.90 14.73 -0.21
C THR A 356 15.35 15.92 0.55
N ILE A 357 16.02 17.07 0.45
CA ILE A 357 15.56 18.32 1.02
C ILE A 357 15.49 19.33 -0.13
N VAL A 358 14.27 19.73 -0.49
CA VAL A 358 14.04 20.67 -1.59
C VAL A 358 13.04 21.72 -1.12
N ASP A 359 13.40 23.00 -1.29
CA ASP A 359 12.57 24.14 -0.92
C ASP A 359 12.11 24.10 0.55
N GLY A 360 12.98 23.65 1.46
CA GLY A 360 12.68 23.52 2.89
C GLY A 360 11.85 22.29 3.27
N VAL A 361 11.53 21.41 2.32
CA VAL A 361 10.73 20.21 2.57
C VAL A 361 11.63 18.99 2.66
N PHE A 362 11.68 18.38 3.85
CA PHE A 362 12.40 17.14 4.10
C PHE A 362 11.54 15.95 3.68
N LYS A 363 12.08 15.09 2.81
CA LYS A 363 11.42 13.87 2.36
C LYS A 363 12.32 12.66 2.54
N VAL A 364 11.73 11.58 3.04
CA VAL A 364 12.31 10.23 3.02
C VAL A 364 11.73 9.49 1.84
N ASN A 365 12.57 8.95 0.96
CA ASN A 365 12.18 8.28 -0.27
C ASN A 365 12.53 6.80 -0.15
N ILE A 366 11.54 5.92 -0.29
CA ILE A 366 11.69 4.46 -0.19
C ILE A 366 11.45 3.84 -1.56
N PRO A 367 12.50 3.42 -2.29
CA PRO A 367 12.34 2.73 -3.56
C PRO A 367 11.78 1.32 -3.36
N MET A 368 10.82 0.93 -4.18
CA MET A 368 10.24 -0.42 -4.17
C MET A 368 10.03 -0.94 -5.59
N TRP A 369 10.50 -2.16 -5.85
CA TRP A 369 10.36 -2.82 -7.15
C TRP A 369 9.62 -4.14 -7.02
N ILE A 370 8.82 -4.46 -8.03
CA ILE A 370 8.22 -5.77 -8.25
C ILE A 370 8.80 -6.29 -9.57
N GLU A 371 9.40 -7.47 -9.55
CA GLU A 371 10.13 -8.03 -10.69
C GLU A 371 9.72 -9.47 -10.96
N ASP A 372 9.64 -9.85 -12.23
CA ASP A 372 9.65 -11.24 -12.64
C ASP A 372 11.05 -11.84 -12.34
N VAL A 373 11.07 -12.97 -11.62
CA VAL A 373 12.31 -13.64 -11.24
C VAL A 373 13.04 -14.25 -12.45
N ALA A 374 12.30 -14.71 -13.46
CA ALA A 374 12.83 -15.28 -14.69
C ALA A 374 13.31 -14.21 -15.68
N ASP A 375 12.67 -13.03 -15.71
CA ASP A 375 13.08 -11.89 -16.53
C ASP A 375 12.97 -10.54 -15.76
N PRO A 376 14.03 -10.13 -15.03
CA PRO A 376 14.01 -8.89 -14.23
C PRO A 376 13.83 -7.59 -15.03
N LEU A 377 13.92 -7.64 -16.37
CA LEU A 377 13.59 -6.48 -17.20
C LEU A 377 12.09 -6.17 -17.18
N LYS A 378 11.25 -7.16 -16.86
CA LYS A 378 9.83 -7.01 -16.59
C LYS A 378 9.66 -6.62 -15.13
N ASN A 379 9.39 -5.33 -14.91
CA ASN A 379 9.32 -4.79 -13.58
C ASN A 379 8.32 -3.64 -13.48
N PHE A 380 7.88 -3.44 -12.24
CA PHE A 380 7.18 -2.27 -11.79
C PHE A 380 8.04 -1.55 -10.76
N LYS A 381 8.16 -0.23 -10.90
CA LYS A 381 8.98 0.61 -10.03
C LYS A 381 8.13 1.73 -9.43
N THR A 382 8.30 1.92 -8.14
CA THR A 382 7.72 3.03 -7.40
C THR A 382 8.72 3.56 -6.37
N ILE A 383 8.51 4.81 -5.95
CA ILE A 383 9.22 5.45 -4.86
C ILE A 383 8.15 6.01 -3.93
N ILE A 384 8.07 5.47 -2.72
CA ILE A 384 7.24 6.01 -1.66
C ILE A 384 7.95 7.24 -1.09
N LYS A 385 7.36 8.42 -1.26
CA LYS A 385 7.89 9.72 -0.84
C LYS A 385 7.15 10.19 0.39
N ILE A 386 7.84 10.22 1.53
CA ILE A 386 7.26 10.58 2.82
C ILE A 386 7.77 11.95 3.23
N THR A 387 6.89 12.95 3.26
CA THR A 387 7.19 14.25 3.85
C THR A 387 7.36 14.08 5.36
N ALA A 388 8.45 14.60 5.91
CA ALA A 388 8.78 14.40 7.31
C ALA A 388 9.28 15.68 7.99
N THR A 389 9.18 15.71 9.32
CA THR A 389 9.67 16.80 10.17
C THR A 389 10.69 16.23 11.16
N PRO A 390 11.97 16.62 11.05
CA PRO A 390 12.97 16.31 12.05
C PRO A 390 12.69 17.04 13.37
N GLU A 391 12.80 16.35 14.50
CA GLU A 391 12.67 16.92 15.84
C GLU A 391 13.61 16.22 16.83
N LEU A 392 13.96 16.92 17.92
CA LEU A 392 14.57 16.30 19.09
C LEU A 392 13.48 15.94 20.09
N ASN A 393 13.51 14.72 20.61
CA ASN A 393 12.59 14.27 21.64
C ASN A 393 13.35 13.48 22.71
N GLY A 394 13.56 14.11 23.86
CA GLY A 394 14.43 13.56 24.89
C GLY A 394 15.85 13.42 24.36
N SER A 395 16.42 12.22 24.42
CA SER A 395 17.77 11.91 23.94
C SER A 395 17.86 11.59 22.44
N ASP A 396 16.73 11.55 21.73
CA ASP A 396 16.65 10.92 20.42
C ASP A 396 16.36 11.96 19.32
N LEU A 397 16.95 11.72 18.14
CA LEU A 397 16.58 12.42 16.91
C LEU A 397 15.45 11.65 16.24
N ARG A 398 14.29 12.28 16.10
CA ARG A 398 13.10 11.70 15.47
C ARG A 398 12.82 12.38 14.14
N ILE A 399 12.61 11.60 13.09
CA ILE A 399 12.14 12.06 11.79
C ILE A 399 10.65 11.71 11.71
N VAL A 400 9.80 12.63 12.16
CA VAL A 400 8.35 12.43 12.26
C VAL A 400 7.74 12.44 10.87
N LEU A 401 7.00 11.40 10.55
CA LEU A 401 6.43 11.19 9.22
C LEU A 401 5.04 11.84 9.17
N ASN A 402 4.81 12.66 8.16
CA ASN A 402 3.61 13.49 8.08
C ASN A 402 2.66 13.02 6.98
N GLU A 403 3.18 12.83 5.76
CA GLU A 403 2.37 12.52 4.58
C GLU A 403 3.15 11.58 3.66
N LEU A 404 2.53 10.50 3.23
CA LEU A 404 3.09 9.53 2.31
C LEU A 404 2.48 9.74 0.93
N ASN A 405 3.33 9.83 -0.10
CA ASN A 405 2.92 9.93 -1.50
C ASN A 405 3.59 8.82 -2.31
N ALA A 406 2.87 8.18 -3.22
CA ALA A 406 3.43 7.21 -4.16
C ALA A 406 2.79 7.42 -5.54
N GLY A 407 3.55 7.86 -6.54
CA GLY A 407 2.96 8.28 -7.82
C GLY A 407 1.88 9.37 -7.62
N GLU A 408 0.63 9.04 -7.96
CA GLU A 408 -0.53 9.94 -7.86
C GLU A 408 -1.34 9.76 -6.56
N VAL A 409 -0.98 8.80 -5.71
CA VAL A 409 -1.73 8.50 -4.48
C VAL A 409 -1.08 9.14 -3.26
N SER A 410 -1.91 9.45 -2.26
CA SER A 410 -1.47 10.04 -1.01
C SER A 410 -2.14 9.38 0.20
N LEU A 411 -1.43 9.36 1.33
CA LEU A 411 -1.91 8.85 2.60
C LEU A 411 -1.52 9.80 3.73
N SER A 412 -2.50 10.14 4.56
CA SER A 412 -2.31 11.03 5.70
C SER A 412 -1.66 10.31 6.89
N GLN A 413 -1.10 11.11 7.82
CA GLN A 413 -0.33 10.66 8.98
C GLN A 413 -0.95 9.52 9.79
N GLU A 414 -2.27 9.50 9.94
CA GLU A 414 -3.00 8.51 10.78
C GLU A 414 -2.73 7.06 10.35
N HIS A 415 -2.40 6.84 9.07
CA HIS A 415 -2.26 5.50 8.51
C HIS A 415 -0.82 5.14 8.11
N ILE A 416 0.10 6.11 8.13
CA ILE A 416 1.51 5.91 7.73
C ILE A 416 2.20 4.90 8.65
N ALA A 417 1.96 4.97 9.95
CA ALA A 417 2.60 4.09 10.93
C ALA A 417 2.30 2.61 10.68
N ASN A 418 1.06 2.27 10.30
CA ASN A 418 0.67 0.90 9.99
C ASN A 418 1.35 0.40 8.71
N VAL A 419 1.40 1.22 7.66
CA VAL A 419 2.05 0.85 6.39
C VAL A 419 3.56 0.63 6.57
N LEU A 420 4.21 1.46 7.39
CA LEU A 420 5.65 1.33 7.61
C LEU A 420 6.03 0.23 8.58
N SER A 421 5.11 -0.23 9.44
CA SER A 421 5.35 -1.44 10.23
C SER A 421 5.59 -2.68 9.35
N MET A 422 5.15 -2.67 8.09
CA MET A 422 5.44 -3.71 7.09
C MET A 422 6.90 -3.76 6.64
N LEU A 423 7.62 -2.63 6.71
CA LEU A 423 9.02 -2.55 6.28
C LEU A 423 9.99 -3.13 7.32
N GLY A 424 9.49 -3.49 8.50
CA GLY A 424 10.25 -4.12 9.58
C GLY A 424 10.06 -3.41 10.91
N ASP A 425 9.86 -4.18 11.97
CA ASP A 425 9.76 -3.71 13.36
C ASP A 425 11.13 -3.82 14.06
N ASP A 426 12.18 -3.31 13.39
CA ASP A 426 13.56 -3.38 13.90
C ASP A 426 13.87 -2.29 14.95
N GLY A 427 12.83 -1.67 15.52
CA GLY A 427 12.95 -0.57 16.48
C GLY A 427 13.38 0.77 15.88
N LEU A 428 13.61 0.82 14.57
CA LEU A 428 14.03 2.03 13.85
C LEU A 428 12.84 2.92 13.44
N ILE A 429 11.65 2.35 13.24
CA ILE A 429 10.41 3.11 13.01
C ILE A 429 9.51 2.96 14.24
N VAL A 430 9.37 4.02 15.03
CA VAL A 430 8.59 4.01 16.29
C VAL A 430 7.64 5.20 16.30
N ASP A 431 6.36 4.93 16.58
CA ASP A 431 5.29 5.94 16.67
C ASP A 431 5.23 6.88 15.45
N GLY A 432 5.36 6.32 14.24
CA GLY A 432 5.30 7.09 12.99
C GLY A 432 6.51 7.99 12.75
N ALA A 433 7.67 7.69 13.36
CA ALA A 433 8.91 8.40 13.13
C ALA A 433 10.08 7.42 12.92
N PHE A 434 11.05 7.79 12.08
CA PHE A 434 12.37 7.14 12.17
C PHE A 434 13.08 7.66 13.43
N VAL A 435 13.58 6.76 14.27
CA VAL A 435 14.22 7.10 15.55
C VAL A 435 15.69 6.72 15.50
N ILE A 436 16.55 7.73 15.66
CA ILE A 436 17.98 7.55 15.94
C ILE A 436 18.14 7.71 17.46
N ALA A 437 18.18 6.57 18.15
CA ALA A 437 18.21 6.53 19.61
C ALA A 437 19.56 7.01 20.18
N GLY A 438 19.50 7.76 21.28
CA GLY A 438 20.68 8.24 22.01
C GLY A 438 21.52 9.25 21.23
N PHE A 439 20.94 9.93 20.24
CA PHE A 439 21.64 10.94 19.44
C PHE A 439 22.20 12.08 20.31
N ASP A 440 21.40 12.60 21.24
CA ASP A 440 21.83 13.63 22.20
C ASP A 440 22.91 13.11 23.15
N GLU A 441 22.83 11.85 23.60
CA GLU A 441 23.86 11.25 24.46
C GLU A 441 25.19 11.10 23.72
N GLN A 442 25.15 10.73 22.43
CA GLN A 442 26.34 10.65 21.57
C GLN A 442 26.96 12.04 21.35
N MET A 443 26.14 13.05 21.09
CA MET A 443 26.60 14.43 20.93
C MET A 443 27.13 15.01 22.25
N SER A 444 26.48 14.72 23.37
CA SER A 444 26.91 15.12 24.71
C SER A 444 28.24 14.47 25.12
N GLN A 445 28.50 13.23 24.70
CA GLN A 445 29.82 12.60 24.89
C GLN A 445 30.93 13.30 24.11
N ALA A 446 30.60 13.87 22.94
CA ALA A 446 31.48 14.75 22.17
C ALA A 446 31.48 16.19 22.69
N GLY A 447 30.75 16.47 23.77
CA GLY A 447 30.72 17.78 24.39
C GLY A 447 29.80 18.79 23.69
N MET A 448 28.73 18.34 23.08
CA MET A 448 27.78 19.23 22.41
C MET A 448 26.40 19.06 23.04
N GLY A 449 25.89 20.13 23.64
CA GLY A 449 24.49 20.18 24.08
C GLY A 449 23.59 20.50 22.89
N LEU A 450 22.56 19.68 22.62
CA LEU A 450 21.65 19.94 21.51
C LEU A 450 20.49 20.85 21.95
N GLN A 451 20.20 21.87 21.13
CA GLN A 451 19.11 22.81 21.40
C GLN A 451 17.87 22.45 20.59
N SER A 452 18.00 22.36 19.27
CA SER A 452 16.89 22.01 18.36
C SER A 452 17.41 21.55 17.01
N VAL A 453 16.48 21.09 16.17
CA VAL A 453 16.76 20.73 14.78
C VAL A 453 15.76 21.47 13.89
N SER A 454 16.21 21.95 12.74
CA SER A 454 15.35 22.58 11.74
C SER A 454 15.84 22.33 10.32
N VAL A 455 14.91 22.44 9.37
CA VAL A 455 15.25 22.41 7.94
C VAL A 455 15.32 23.85 7.44
N VAL A 456 16.47 24.26 6.92
CA VAL A 456 16.71 25.59 6.37
C VAL A 456 17.25 25.46 4.96
N GLY A 457 16.49 25.98 3.98
CA GLY A 457 16.81 25.79 2.56
C GLY A 457 16.83 24.30 2.20
N ASN A 458 17.98 23.80 1.74
CA ASN A 458 18.17 22.40 1.35
C ASN A 458 19.01 21.61 2.37
N ARG A 459 19.05 22.07 3.63
CA ARG A 459 19.92 21.53 4.68
C ARG A 459 19.14 21.25 5.96
N LEU A 460 19.57 20.22 6.68
CA LEU A 460 19.19 19.98 8.06
C LEU A 460 20.20 20.67 8.97
N ARG A 461 19.74 21.59 9.82
CA ARG A 461 20.56 22.26 10.83
C ARG A 461 20.24 21.72 12.21
N ILE A 462 21.27 21.28 12.92
CA ILE A 462 21.23 20.86 14.32
C ILE A 462 21.86 21.99 15.14
N PHE A 463 21.06 22.70 15.92
CA PHE A 463 21.53 23.81 16.75
C PHE A 463 22.15 23.29 18.04
N VAL A 464 23.29 23.87 18.39
CA VAL A 464 24.13 23.44 19.52
C VAL A 464 24.22 24.56 20.55
N GLU A 465 24.21 24.19 21.82
CA GLU A 465 24.43 25.10 22.95
C GLU A 465 25.91 25.49 23.05
N LEU A 466 26.17 26.79 23.19
CA LEU A 466 27.49 27.32 23.51
C LEU A 466 27.66 27.49 25.01
N ASN A 467 28.91 27.62 25.44
CA ASN A 467 29.25 27.99 26.81
C ASN A 467 28.62 29.35 27.18
N ASP A 468 27.71 29.33 28.16
CA ASP A 468 26.99 30.51 28.62
C ASP A 468 27.84 31.44 29.51
N THR A 469 29.04 31.00 29.90
CA THR A 469 29.98 31.78 30.71
C THR A 469 30.87 32.71 29.90
N ILE A 470 30.98 32.49 28.59
CA ILE A 470 31.76 33.31 27.66
C ILE A 470 30.77 34.13 26.82
N ALA A 471 31.06 35.42 26.60
CA ALA A 471 30.19 36.23 25.77
C ALA A 471 30.29 35.77 24.31
N LEU A 472 29.16 35.62 23.61
CA LEU A 472 29.13 35.23 22.20
C LEU A 472 30.05 36.08 21.32
N GLY A 473 30.17 37.39 21.60
CA GLY A 473 31.08 38.27 20.87
C GLY A 473 32.55 37.90 21.04
N ASP A 474 32.97 37.46 22.24
CA ASP A 474 34.35 37.03 22.48
C ASP A 474 34.64 35.71 21.73
N ILE A 475 33.65 34.80 21.68
CA ILE A 475 33.74 33.56 20.88
C ILE A 475 33.84 33.91 19.39
N GLN A 476 33.01 34.83 18.89
CA GLN A 476 33.04 35.29 17.50
C GLN A 476 34.38 35.92 17.13
N ASP A 477 34.96 36.73 18.01
CA ASP A 477 36.29 37.31 17.82
C ASP A 477 37.37 36.21 17.72
N ALA A 478 37.33 35.20 18.60
CA ALA A 478 38.26 34.07 18.56
C ALA A 478 38.11 33.24 17.28
N VAL A 479 36.89 32.95 16.85
CA VAL A 479 36.63 32.23 15.58
C VAL A 479 37.14 33.05 14.39
N ASN A 480 36.97 34.37 14.40
CA ASN A 480 37.49 35.23 13.33
C ASN A 480 39.02 35.20 13.28
N ASP A 481 39.70 35.25 14.43
CA ASP A 481 41.16 35.12 14.52
C ASP A 481 41.65 33.74 14.01
N VAL A 482 40.90 32.67 14.27
CA VAL A 482 41.15 31.33 13.71
C VAL A 482 41.05 31.33 12.20
N LEU A 483 40.00 31.93 11.63
CA LEU A 483 39.85 32.04 10.18
C LEU A 483 41.01 32.82 9.55
N ASP A 484 41.40 33.95 10.14
CA ASP A 484 42.54 34.76 9.69
C ASP A 484 43.87 34.00 9.75
N ALA A 485 43.99 32.99 10.62
CA ALA A 485 45.18 32.16 10.75
C ALA A 485 45.26 31.03 9.72
N VAL A 486 44.13 30.45 9.32
CA VAL A 486 44.07 29.31 8.39
C VAL A 486 43.85 29.72 6.93
N VAL A 487 43.39 30.95 6.69
CA VAL A 487 43.19 31.46 5.33
C VAL A 487 44.52 31.55 4.56
N ASP A 488 44.45 31.41 3.23
CA ASP A 488 45.59 31.39 2.31
C ASP A 488 46.59 30.23 2.57
N ASN A 489 46.13 29.15 3.23
CA ASN A 489 46.94 27.94 3.40
C ASN A 489 47.32 27.38 2.02
N PRO A 490 48.62 27.22 1.70
CA PRO A 490 49.06 26.76 0.38
C PRO A 490 48.67 25.32 0.06
N ASP A 491 48.31 24.53 1.07
CA ASP A 491 47.88 23.13 0.92
C ASP A 491 46.38 23.02 0.61
N TYR A 492 45.59 24.08 0.82
CA TYR A 492 44.17 24.12 0.47
C TYR A 492 43.94 24.38 -1.02
N SER A 493 42.79 23.90 -1.51
CA SER A 493 42.34 24.21 -2.87
C SER A 493 42.13 25.72 -3.05
N PRO A 494 42.34 26.26 -4.27
CA PRO A 494 42.04 27.66 -4.57
C PRO A 494 40.58 28.04 -4.25
N GLU A 495 39.65 27.11 -4.48
CA GLU A 495 38.23 27.29 -4.21
C GLU A 495 37.96 27.43 -2.70
N LEU A 496 38.56 26.58 -1.87
CA LEU A 496 38.42 26.66 -0.41
C LEU A 496 39.02 27.95 0.15
N ASN A 497 40.23 28.31 -0.28
CA ASN A 497 40.87 29.56 0.13
C ASN A 497 40.04 30.79 -0.28
N THR A 498 39.43 30.76 -1.46
CA THR A 498 38.55 31.85 -1.90
C THR A 498 37.32 31.95 -1.00
N ALA A 499 36.68 30.83 -0.68
CA ALA A 499 35.49 30.82 0.17
C ALA A 499 35.78 31.26 1.61
N LEU A 500 36.93 30.87 2.18
CA LEU A 500 37.39 31.35 3.49
C LEU A 500 37.62 32.87 3.48
N ASN A 501 38.31 33.39 2.45
CA ASN A 501 38.52 34.83 2.28
C ASN A 501 37.19 35.59 2.11
N ASP A 502 36.22 35.04 1.35
CA ASP A 502 34.91 35.66 1.14
C ASP A 502 34.12 35.82 2.45
N VAL A 503 34.24 34.86 3.38
CA VAL A 503 33.65 34.97 4.74
C VAL A 503 34.26 36.14 5.51
N ILE A 504 35.59 36.21 5.58
CA ILE A 504 36.33 37.28 6.27
C ILE A 504 35.98 38.66 5.67
N ASP A 505 36.00 38.78 4.34
CA ASP A 505 35.66 40.00 3.62
C ASP A 505 34.20 40.43 3.85
N SER A 506 33.27 39.47 3.92
CA SER A 506 31.85 39.73 4.17
C SER A 506 31.60 40.23 5.59
N LEU A 507 32.27 39.64 6.60
CA LEU A 507 32.20 40.09 8.00
C LEU A 507 32.72 41.52 8.19
N ALA A 508 33.78 41.90 7.47
CA ALA A 508 34.33 43.25 7.48
C ALA A 508 33.46 44.28 6.71
N ASN A 509 32.53 43.83 5.87
CA ASN A 509 31.72 44.68 5.01
C ASN A 509 30.34 44.99 5.64
N PRO A 510 30.04 46.26 5.98
CA PRO A 510 28.74 46.65 6.57
C PRO A 510 27.51 46.39 5.69
N THR A 511 27.72 46.09 4.40
CA THR A 511 26.66 45.75 3.43
C THR A 511 26.81 44.33 2.89
N GLY A 512 27.75 43.54 3.43
CA GLY A 512 27.93 42.14 3.11
C GLY A 512 26.76 41.29 3.62
N ASP A 513 26.74 40.05 3.15
CA ASP A 513 25.86 38.99 3.65
C ASP A 513 26.74 37.86 4.17
N PRO A 514 27.19 37.93 5.45
CA PRO A 514 28.10 36.93 5.99
C PRO A 514 27.48 35.54 6.06
N GLN A 515 26.14 35.45 6.16
CA GLN A 515 25.46 34.16 6.18
C GLN A 515 25.53 33.49 4.81
N ALA A 516 25.31 34.24 3.72
CA ALA A 516 25.48 33.71 2.37
C ALA A 516 26.92 33.24 2.12
N ALA A 517 27.93 34.00 2.58
CA ALA A 517 29.34 33.61 2.44
C ALA A 517 29.67 32.31 3.22
N ILE A 518 29.11 32.14 4.43
CA ILE A 518 29.24 30.89 5.19
C ILE A 518 28.54 29.74 4.48
N ASP A 519 27.33 29.95 3.97
CA ASP A 519 26.59 28.91 3.26
C ASP A 519 27.35 28.44 2.00
N ASP A 520 28.04 29.36 1.30
CA ASP A 520 28.92 29.10 0.15
C ASP A 520 30.22 28.37 0.59
N LEU A 521 30.84 28.77 1.70
CA LEU A 521 32.01 28.06 2.27
C LEU A 521 31.65 26.61 2.62
N LEU A 522 30.50 26.41 3.25
CA LEU A 522 30.01 25.08 3.59
C LEU A 522 29.68 24.25 2.33
N ASP A 523 29.27 24.89 1.24
CA ASP A 523 29.16 24.23 -0.06
C ASP A 523 30.49 23.73 -0.58
N VAL A 524 31.54 24.55 -0.51
CA VAL A 524 32.90 24.14 -0.91
C VAL A 524 33.44 23.04 0.00
N MET A 525 33.24 23.16 1.32
CA MET A 525 33.65 22.14 2.29
C MET A 525 33.05 20.77 2.00
N ASP A 526 31.78 20.71 1.56
CA ASP A 526 31.12 19.45 1.22
C ASP A 526 31.61 18.81 -0.08
N GLU A 527 32.31 19.55 -0.94
CA GLU A 527 32.95 19.00 -2.16
C GLU A 527 34.31 18.35 -1.87
N LEU A 528 34.89 18.62 -0.70
CA LEU A 528 36.14 18.01 -0.25
C LEU A 528 35.93 16.54 0.16
N THR A 529 36.98 15.73 0.06
CA THR A 529 36.94 14.35 0.58
C THR A 529 36.82 14.32 2.10
N ASP A 530 36.38 13.18 2.66
CA ASP A 530 36.29 12.99 4.11
C ASP A 530 37.68 13.28 4.78
N GLU A 531 38.79 12.92 4.13
CA GLU A 531 40.14 13.23 4.63
C GLU A 531 40.50 14.72 4.54
N GLU A 532 40.16 15.39 3.45
CA GLU A 532 40.41 16.83 3.27
C GLU A 532 39.61 17.66 4.29
N GLN A 533 38.33 17.30 4.54
CA GLN A 533 37.52 17.97 5.56
C GLN A 533 38.12 17.77 6.97
N ALA A 534 38.66 16.58 7.27
CA ALA A 534 39.32 16.31 8.54
C ALA A 534 40.61 17.11 8.71
N GLU A 535 41.38 17.32 7.64
CA GLU A 535 42.58 18.18 7.64
C GLU A 535 42.23 19.64 7.93
N VAL A 536 41.22 20.18 7.23
CA VAL A 536 40.73 21.55 7.49
C VAL A 536 40.23 21.69 8.93
N TYR A 537 39.48 20.71 9.43
CA TYR A 537 39.03 20.72 10.82
C TYR A 537 40.20 20.72 11.81
N GLN A 538 41.22 19.88 11.59
CA GLN A 538 42.39 19.85 12.46
C GLN A 538 43.16 21.17 12.45
N ASP A 539 43.32 21.80 11.28
CA ASP A 539 43.98 23.10 11.16
C ASP A 539 43.21 24.19 11.92
N LEU A 540 41.88 24.17 11.89
CA LEU A 540 41.03 25.08 12.69
C LEU A 540 41.27 24.85 14.19
N ILE A 541 41.29 23.60 14.65
CA ILE A 541 41.54 23.26 16.06
C ILE A 541 42.95 23.66 16.50
N ASP A 542 43.96 23.44 15.67
CA ASP A 542 45.34 23.85 15.96
C ASP A 542 45.45 25.38 16.07
N ALA A 543 44.76 26.12 15.18
CA ALA A 543 44.70 27.58 15.24
C ALA A 543 43.97 28.09 16.49
N PHE A 544 42.94 27.39 16.97
CA PHE A 544 42.30 27.70 18.26
C PHE A 544 43.30 27.67 19.42
N GLY A 545 44.31 26.79 19.38
CA GLY A 545 45.36 26.70 20.41
C GLY A 545 46.22 27.96 20.55
N ASP A 546 46.20 28.86 19.56
CA ASP A 546 46.89 30.14 19.58
C ASP A 546 45.97 31.32 20.00
N THR A 547 44.69 31.05 20.30
CA THR A 547 43.72 32.06 20.76
C THR A 547 43.50 32.03 22.28
N ASP A 548 42.78 33.02 22.81
CA ASP A 548 42.43 33.11 24.25
C ASP A 548 41.26 32.20 24.67
N ILE A 549 40.52 31.63 23.71
CA ILE A 549 39.37 30.73 23.91
C ILE A 549 39.61 29.49 23.05
N ASP A 550 39.88 28.34 23.66
CA ASP A 550 40.03 27.12 22.87
C ASP A 550 38.67 26.56 22.39
N TYR A 551 38.71 25.58 21.50
CA TYR A 551 37.48 24.96 20.97
C TYR A 551 36.64 24.28 22.08
N GLU A 552 37.28 23.76 23.12
CA GLU A 552 36.61 23.13 24.26
C GLU A 552 35.93 24.16 25.16
N ASP A 553 36.53 25.34 25.33
CA ASP A 553 36.01 26.49 26.07
C ASP A 553 34.74 27.02 25.42
N MET A 554 34.70 27.09 24.08
CA MET A 554 33.52 27.50 23.31
C MET A 554 32.30 26.60 23.61
N LEU A 555 32.55 25.29 23.78
CA LEU A 555 31.53 24.27 24.05
C LEU A 555 31.27 24.03 25.55
N GLY A 556 32.10 24.59 26.44
CA GLY A 556 31.96 24.44 27.88
C GLY A 556 32.39 23.06 28.39
N LEU A 557 33.44 22.48 27.81
CA LEU A 557 33.89 21.10 28.05
C LEU A 557 34.90 20.93 29.17
N LEU A 558 35.42 22.04 29.67
CA LEU A 558 36.28 22.07 30.84
C LEU A 558 35.47 22.47 32.09
N PRO A 559 35.66 21.78 33.23
CA PRO A 559 34.89 22.00 34.48
C PRO A 559 35.20 23.30 35.23
#